data_AF-A0A1E3H929-F1
#
_entry.id   AF-A0A1E3H929-F1
#
_cell.length_a   1.000
_cell.length_b   1.000
_cell.length_c   1.000
_cell.angle_alpha   90.00
_cell.angle_beta   90.00
_cell.angle_gamma   90.00
#
_symmetry.space_group_name_H-M   'P 1'
#
loop_
_entity.id
_entity.type
_entity.pdbx_description
1 polymer ?
#
loop_
_entity_poly.entity_id
_entity_poly.type
_entity_poly.pdbx_seq_one_letter_code
_entity_poly.pdbx_strand_id
1 'polypeptide(L)'
;MSSQLPFVSQAGLTQHNYSLYALPVGFLLAMGPFWYAVGLIRKHAGKKAFDLANPRESYKKLGEAKIDPKIYRRITRATAASDNTFSNLGYFSASVVAGNLAHLSARTLNTCVAVWIISRIAFALLYINTENPKNARYRSIVFTVGVLACTTLIIKAANKLSSVPW
;
A
#
# COMPACT_ATOMS: atom_id res chain seq x y z
N MET A 1 21.24 -25.43 9.28
CA MET A 1 20.43 -25.89 8.12
C MET A 1 19.10 -25.17 8.17
N SER A 2 18.82 -24.23 7.25
CA SER A 2 17.59 -23.44 7.32
C SER A 2 16.41 -24.26 6.81
N SER A 3 15.44 -24.55 7.66
CA SER A 3 14.14 -25.10 7.28
C SER A 3 13.38 -24.03 6.48
N GLN A 4 13.58 -24.02 5.15
CA GLN A 4 12.84 -23.16 4.25
C GLN A 4 11.39 -23.63 4.18
N LEU A 5 10.44 -22.71 4.24
CA LEU A 5 9.05 -23.03 3.91
C LEU A 5 9.00 -23.46 2.42
N PRO A 6 8.50 -24.66 2.11
CA PRO A 6 8.67 -25.30 0.79
C PRO A 6 8.13 -24.45 -0.38
N PHE A 7 7.09 -23.65 -0.14
CA PHE A 7 6.50 -22.75 -1.14
C PHE A 7 7.47 -21.66 -1.63
N VAL A 8 8.34 -21.12 -0.76
CA VAL A 8 9.26 -20.02 -1.10
C VAL A 8 10.38 -20.51 -2.04
N SER A 9 10.79 -21.77 -1.90
CA SER A 9 11.82 -22.39 -2.74
C SER A 9 11.29 -22.79 -4.12
N GLN A 10 10.05 -23.30 -4.19
CA GLN A 10 9.47 -23.79 -5.45
C GLN A 10 9.08 -22.65 -6.41
N ALA A 11 8.71 -21.48 -5.90
CA ALA A 11 8.31 -20.33 -6.72
C ALA A 11 9.48 -19.53 -7.32
N GLY A 12 10.73 -20.00 -7.21
CA GLY A 12 11.92 -19.29 -7.71
C GLY A 12 12.24 -17.96 -6.99
N LEU A 13 11.47 -17.60 -5.96
CA LEU A 13 11.55 -16.34 -5.21
C LEU A 13 12.89 -16.12 -4.49
N THR A 14 13.71 -17.16 -4.37
CA THR A 14 15.06 -17.06 -3.80
C THR A 14 16.15 -16.91 -4.86
N GLN A 15 15.86 -17.27 -6.11
CA GLN A 15 16.82 -17.31 -7.22
C GLN A 15 16.70 -16.07 -8.13
N HIS A 16 15.48 -15.55 -8.31
CA HIS A 16 15.18 -14.45 -9.21
C HIS A 16 14.65 -13.23 -8.44
N ASN A 17 15.08 -12.04 -8.83
CA ASN A 17 14.64 -10.79 -8.21
C ASN A 17 13.44 -10.20 -8.96
N TYR A 18 12.27 -10.18 -8.31
CA TYR A 18 11.03 -9.62 -8.85
C TYR A 18 10.65 -8.28 -8.21
N SER A 19 11.50 -7.75 -7.33
CA SER A 19 11.12 -6.65 -6.45
C SER A 19 10.75 -5.35 -7.16
N LEU A 20 11.33 -5.07 -8.33
CA LEU A 20 10.99 -3.87 -9.10
C LEU A 20 9.57 -3.93 -9.69
N TYR A 21 9.01 -5.13 -9.94
CA TYR A 21 7.60 -5.25 -10.33
C TYR A 21 6.64 -4.84 -9.20
N ALA A 22 7.11 -4.78 -7.96
CA ALA A 22 6.31 -4.30 -6.85
C ALA A 22 6.02 -2.79 -6.93
N LEU A 23 6.78 -2.02 -7.72
CA LEU A 23 6.56 -0.57 -7.90
C LEU A 23 5.23 -0.26 -8.62
N PRO A 24 4.96 -0.79 -9.84
CA PRO A 24 3.65 -0.61 -10.47
C PRO A 24 2.52 -1.25 -9.65
N VAL A 25 2.77 -2.37 -8.98
CA VAL A 25 1.77 -2.98 -8.06
C VAL A 25 1.44 -2.02 -6.91
N GLY A 26 2.43 -1.39 -6.29
CA GLY A 26 2.23 -0.44 -5.20
C GLY A 26 1.44 0.79 -5.65
N PHE A 27 1.67 1.28 -6.86
CA PHE A 27 0.87 2.36 -7.44
C PHE A 27 -0.60 1.95 -7.63
N LEU A 28 -0.85 0.75 -8.17
CA LEU A 28 -2.20 0.22 -8.33
C LEU A 28 -2.91 0.00 -6.99
N LEU A 29 -2.18 -0.45 -5.96
CA LEU A 29 -2.72 -0.57 -4.61
C LEU A 29 -3.09 0.78 -4.00
N ALA A 30 -2.34 1.84 -4.30
CA ALA A 30 -2.70 3.20 -3.90
C ALA A 30 -3.98 3.67 -4.61
N MET A 31 -4.15 3.33 -5.89
CA MET A 31 -5.34 3.70 -6.68
C MET A 31 -6.61 2.91 -6.31
N GLY A 32 -6.48 1.65 -5.91
CA GLY A 32 -7.62 0.75 -5.66
C GLY A 32 -8.71 1.32 -4.74
N PRO A 33 -8.37 1.84 -3.54
CA PRO A 33 -9.36 2.45 -2.64
C PRO A 33 -10.04 3.68 -3.23
N PHE A 34 -9.34 4.48 -4.03
CA PHE A 34 -9.92 5.63 -4.73
C PHE A 34 -10.95 5.16 -5.78
N TRP A 35 -10.63 4.18 -6.62
CA TRP A 35 -11.60 3.62 -7.58
C TRP A 35 -12.82 3.03 -6.88
N TYR A 36 -12.62 2.36 -5.75
CA TYR A 36 -13.72 1.88 -4.91
C TYR A 36 -14.62 3.03 -4.41
N ALA A 37 -14.02 4.13 -3.93
CA ALA A 37 -14.75 5.32 -3.51
C ALA A 37 -15.59 5.92 -4.66
N VAL A 38 -15.00 6.07 -5.85
CA VAL A 38 -15.70 6.55 -7.05
C VAL A 38 -16.89 5.63 -7.41
N GLY A 39 -16.71 4.32 -7.32
CA GLY A 39 -17.78 3.35 -7.53
C GLY A 39 -18.95 3.54 -6.56
N LEU A 40 -18.66 3.75 -5.27
CA LEU A 40 -19.68 4.03 -4.26
C LEU A 40 -20.42 5.34 -4.53
N ILE A 41 -19.71 6.40 -4.91
CA ILE A 41 -20.32 7.70 -5.24
C ILE A 41 -21.28 7.53 -6.42
N ARG A 42 -20.81 6.93 -7.52
CA ARG A 42 -21.64 6.73 -8.71
C ARG A 42 -22.87 5.87 -8.43
N LYS A 43 -22.75 4.88 -7.54
CA LYS A 43 -23.84 3.98 -7.15
C LYS A 43 -24.88 4.67 -6.26
N HIS A 44 -24.46 5.48 -5.30
CA HIS A 44 -25.34 6.00 -4.24
C HIS A 44 -25.72 7.47 -4.39
N ALA A 45 -24.95 8.26 -5.13
CA ALA A 45 -25.20 9.68 -5.44
C ALA A 45 -25.51 9.92 -6.93
N GLY A 46 -25.37 8.89 -7.77
CA GLY A 46 -25.56 8.98 -9.21
C GLY A 46 -24.27 9.34 -9.98
N LYS A 47 -24.26 9.05 -11.29
CA LYS A 47 -23.06 9.23 -12.13
C LYS A 47 -22.54 10.66 -12.19
N LYS A 48 -23.45 11.65 -12.17
CA LYS A 48 -23.12 13.09 -12.23
C LYS A 48 -22.52 13.63 -10.93
N ALA A 49 -22.61 12.89 -9.83
CA ALA A 49 -22.05 13.30 -8.54
C ALA A 49 -20.52 13.16 -8.48
N PHE A 50 -19.91 12.48 -9.46
CA PHE A 50 -18.46 12.39 -9.59
C PHE A 50 -18.01 12.97 -10.93
N ASP A 51 -17.52 14.20 -10.90
CA ASP A 51 -16.88 14.86 -12.02
C ASP A 51 -15.41 14.38 -12.15
N LEU A 52 -15.10 13.78 -13.29
CA LEU A 52 -13.75 13.29 -13.59
C LEU A 52 -12.77 14.43 -13.87
N ALA A 53 -13.26 15.58 -14.34
CA ALA A 53 -12.42 16.76 -14.54
C ALA A 53 -12.04 17.39 -13.19
N ASN A 54 -12.95 17.32 -12.21
CA ASN A 54 -12.77 17.90 -10.88
C ASN A 54 -13.05 16.89 -9.75
N PRO A 55 -12.23 15.82 -9.62
CA PRO A 55 -12.49 14.73 -8.68
C PRO A 55 -12.46 15.22 -7.22
N ARG A 56 -11.55 16.15 -6.89
CA ARG A 56 -11.44 16.72 -5.54
C ARG A 56 -12.66 17.54 -5.13
N GLU A 57 -13.21 18.31 -6.05
CA GLU A 57 -14.44 19.08 -5.80
C GLU A 57 -15.65 18.17 -5.59
N SER A 58 -15.73 17.08 -6.35
CA SER A 58 -16.80 16.09 -6.22
C SER A 58 -16.93 15.59 -4.78
N TYR A 59 -15.81 15.32 -4.09
CA TYR A 59 -15.81 14.92 -2.67
C TYR A 59 -16.31 16.00 -1.71
N LYS A 60 -16.06 17.28 -1.99
CA LYS A 60 -16.57 18.37 -1.14
C LYS A 60 -18.09 18.48 -1.23
N LYS A 61 -18.62 18.38 -2.46
CA LYS A 61 -20.07 18.46 -2.76
C LYS A 61 -20.84 17.21 -2.31
N LEU A 62 -20.16 16.11 -1.98
CA LEU A 62 -20.78 14.88 -1.50
C LEU A 62 -21.52 15.02 -0.17
N GLY A 63 -21.16 16.00 0.66
CA GLY A 63 -21.91 16.32 1.88
C GLY A 63 -23.32 16.85 1.59
N GLU A 64 -23.51 17.47 0.42
CA GLU A 64 -24.78 18.05 -0.03
C GLU A 64 -25.67 17.03 -0.74
N ALA A 65 -25.09 15.93 -1.24
CA ALA A 65 -25.74 14.96 -2.13
C ALA A 65 -26.77 14.02 -1.47
N LYS A 66 -27.22 14.31 -0.23
CA LYS A 66 -28.19 13.50 0.54
C LYS A 66 -27.88 11.98 0.56
N ILE A 67 -26.60 11.61 0.63
CA ILE A 67 -26.22 10.19 0.69
C ILE A 67 -26.32 9.65 2.13
N ASP A 68 -26.54 8.33 2.25
CA ASP A 68 -26.52 7.65 3.54
C ASP A 68 -25.20 7.99 4.30
N PRO A 69 -25.26 8.48 5.54
CA PRO A 69 -24.08 8.81 6.35
C PRO A 69 -23.06 7.67 6.46
N LYS A 70 -23.51 6.42 6.47
CA LYS A 70 -22.63 5.24 6.51
C LYS A 70 -21.84 5.09 5.21
N ILE A 71 -22.48 5.34 4.07
CA ILE A 71 -21.83 5.32 2.76
C ILE A 71 -20.86 6.50 2.64
N TYR A 72 -21.25 7.69 3.10
CA TYR A 72 -20.38 8.87 3.14
C TYR A 72 -19.09 8.57 3.92
N ARG A 73 -19.21 8.06 5.15
CA ARG A 73 -18.05 7.71 5.97
C ARG A 73 -17.17 6.64 5.30
N ARG A 74 -17.76 5.66 4.61
CA ARG A 74 -17.00 4.63 3.89
C ARG A 74 -16.24 5.22 2.69
N ILE A 75 -16.85 6.14 1.93
CA ILE A 75 -16.18 6.89 0.85
C ILE A 75 -14.99 7.67 1.43
N THR A 76 -15.19 8.43 2.50
CA THR A 76 -14.12 9.22 3.15
C THR A 76 -12.97 8.33 3.61
N ARG A 77 -13.25 7.17 4.24
CA ARG A 77 -12.22 6.21 4.66
C ARG A 77 -11.47 5.59 3.48
N ALA A 78 -12.15 5.31 2.38
CA ALA A 78 -11.52 4.78 1.18
C ALA A 78 -10.58 5.79 0.51
N THR A 79 -11.01 7.06 0.39
CA THR A 79 -10.15 8.14 -0.09
C THR A 79 -8.94 8.33 0.83
N ALA A 80 -9.15 8.37 2.14
CA ALA A 80 -8.05 8.50 3.11
C ALA A 80 -7.05 7.32 3.08
N ALA A 81 -7.53 6.09 2.80
CA ALA A 81 -6.67 4.94 2.62
C ALA A 81 -5.81 5.04 1.34
N SER A 82 -6.39 5.58 0.26
CA SER A 82 -5.68 5.87 -1.00
C SER A 82 -4.58 6.91 -0.75
N ASP A 83 -4.94 8.06 -0.18
CA ASP A 83 -4.02 9.17 0.09
C ASP A 83 -2.86 8.72 0.98
N ASN A 84 -3.16 7.97 2.05
CA ASN A 84 -2.13 7.44 2.93
C ASN A 84 -1.15 6.50 2.20
N THR A 85 -1.65 5.66 1.30
CA THR A 85 -0.79 4.75 0.52
C THR A 85 0.07 5.53 -0.46
N PHE A 86 -0.48 6.56 -1.13
CA PHE A 86 0.29 7.45 -2.00
C PHE A 86 1.40 8.19 -1.24
N SER A 87 1.11 8.76 -0.06
CA SER A 87 2.12 9.46 0.75
C SER A 87 3.28 8.55 1.19
N ASN A 88 3.03 7.25 1.33
CA ASN A 88 4.06 6.27 1.70
C ASN A 88 4.75 5.62 0.50
N LEU A 89 4.23 5.82 -0.72
CA LEU A 89 4.75 5.17 -1.92
C LEU A 89 6.19 5.62 -2.23
N GLY A 90 6.53 6.89 -1.93
CA GLY A 90 7.89 7.41 -2.08
C GLY A 90 8.90 6.65 -1.20
N TYR A 91 8.58 6.44 0.08
CA TYR A 91 9.43 5.69 1.00
C TYR A 91 9.59 4.23 0.58
N PHE A 92 8.50 3.58 0.14
CA PHE A 92 8.53 2.22 -0.40
C PHE A 92 9.43 2.13 -1.64
N SER A 93 9.19 2.96 -2.64
CA SER A 93 9.95 2.97 -3.90
C SER A 93 11.44 3.22 -3.66
N ALA A 94 11.79 4.20 -2.82
CA ALA A 94 13.17 4.48 -2.46
C ALA A 94 13.84 3.27 -1.77
N SER A 95 13.12 2.60 -0.87
CA SER A 95 13.62 1.41 -0.16
C SER A 95 13.91 0.25 -1.13
N VAL A 96 13.01 0.01 -2.09
CA VAL A 96 13.18 -1.04 -3.10
C VAL A 96 14.36 -0.72 -4.02
N VAL A 97 14.45 0.52 -4.52
CA VAL A 97 15.55 0.94 -5.39
C VAL A 97 16.88 0.87 -4.65
N ALA A 98 16.98 1.38 -3.42
CA ALA A 98 18.19 1.31 -2.61
C ALA A 98 18.65 -0.14 -2.38
N GLY A 99 17.71 -1.05 -2.06
CA GLY A 99 18.02 -2.47 -1.91
C GLY A 99 18.52 -3.14 -3.19
N ASN A 100 17.97 -2.74 -4.34
CA ASN A 100 18.42 -3.24 -5.65
C ASN A 100 19.81 -2.71 -6.00
N LEU A 101 20.08 -1.42 -5.81
CA LEU A 101 21.38 -0.79 -6.05
C LEU A 101 22.49 -1.36 -5.15
N ALA A 102 22.15 -1.68 -3.90
CA ALA A 102 23.07 -2.37 -2.99
C ALA A 102 23.23 -3.87 -3.32
N HIS A 103 22.59 -4.40 -4.37
CA HIS A 103 22.59 -5.82 -4.73
C HIS A 103 22.22 -6.72 -3.54
N LEU A 104 21.17 -6.39 -2.79
CA LEU A 104 20.66 -7.29 -1.75
C LEU A 104 20.17 -8.61 -2.38
N SER A 105 20.15 -9.69 -1.59
CA SER A 105 19.71 -10.99 -2.09
C SER A 105 18.26 -10.95 -2.58
N ALA A 106 17.98 -11.69 -3.67
CA ALA A 106 16.64 -11.81 -4.24
C ALA A 106 15.59 -12.19 -3.19
N ARG A 107 15.93 -13.13 -2.28
CA ARG A 107 15.08 -13.49 -1.15
C ARG A 107 14.71 -12.27 -0.29
N THR A 108 15.70 -11.47 0.13
CA THR A 108 15.45 -10.30 0.98
C THR A 108 14.53 -9.30 0.28
N LEU A 109 14.84 -9.00 -0.98
CA LEU A 109 14.07 -8.06 -1.80
C LEU A 109 12.63 -8.53 -1.98
N ASN A 110 12.43 -9.75 -2.47
CA ASN A 110 11.10 -10.32 -2.73
C ASN A 110 10.27 -10.46 -1.45
N THR A 111 10.87 -10.91 -0.34
CA THR A 111 10.15 -11.03 0.93
C THR A 111 9.70 -9.66 1.45
N CYS A 112 10.56 -8.64 1.43
CA CYS A 112 10.20 -7.34 1.97
C CYS A 112 9.11 -6.65 1.14
N VAL A 113 9.19 -6.72 -0.21
CA VAL A 113 8.13 -6.14 -1.05
C VAL A 113 6.82 -6.90 -0.92
N ALA A 114 6.85 -8.23 -0.77
CA ALA A 114 5.65 -9.03 -0.54
C ALA A 114 4.98 -8.68 0.80
N VAL A 115 5.76 -8.55 1.87
CA VAL A 115 5.27 -8.08 3.18
C VAL A 115 4.64 -6.70 3.06
N TRP A 116 5.28 -5.77 2.35
CA TRP A 116 4.70 -4.44 2.15
C TRP A 116 3.39 -4.50 1.37
N ILE A 117 3.33 -5.23 0.25
CA ILE A 117 2.12 -5.42 -0.58
C ILE A 117 0.97 -5.97 0.25
N ILE A 118 1.19 -7.09 0.95
CA ILE A 118 0.18 -7.74 1.78
C ILE A 118 -0.28 -6.79 2.89
N SER A 119 0.66 -6.06 3.50
CA SER A 119 0.33 -5.07 4.53
C SER A 119 -0.57 -3.96 4.00
N ARG A 120 -0.37 -3.50 2.74
CA ARG A 120 -1.19 -2.44 2.14
C ARG A 120 -2.59 -2.91 1.82
N ILE A 121 -2.73 -4.13 1.31
CA ILE A 121 -4.04 -4.75 1.05
C ILE A 121 -4.81 -4.87 2.37
N ALA A 122 -4.20 -5.46 3.41
CA ALA A 122 -4.83 -5.60 4.72
C ALA A 122 -5.17 -4.24 5.35
N PHE A 123 -4.25 -3.28 5.27
CA PHE A 123 -4.46 -1.90 5.74
C PHE A 123 -5.68 -1.25 5.08
N ALA A 124 -5.78 -1.29 3.75
CA ALA A 124 -6.88 -0.69 3.01
C ALA A 124 -8.22 -1.32 3.39
N LEU A 125 -8.28 -2.65 3.45
CA LEU A 125 -9.49 -3.38 3.85
C LEU A 125 -9.93 -3.02 5.28
N LEU A 126 -8.99 -2.99 6.23
CA LEU A 126 -9.27 -2.58 7.61
C LEU A 126 -9.73 -1.13 7.68
N TYR A 127 -9.09 -0.21 6.96
CA TYR A 127 -9.46 1.21 6.94
C TYR A 127 -10.89 1.40 6.43
N ILE A 128 -11.22 0.81 5.28
CA ILE A 128 -12.52 1.01 4.62
C ILE A 128 -13.67 0.44 5.46
N ASN A 129 -13.48 -0.73 6.05
CA ASN A 129 -14.55 -1.51 6.66
C ASN A 129 -14.73 -1.29 8.16
N THR A 130 -13.77 -0.67 8.84
CA THR A 130 -13.81 -0.50 10.29
C THR A 130 -14.37 0.86 10.69
N GLU A 131 -15.38 0.86 11.58
CA GLU A 131 -15.92 2.08 12.19
C GLU A 131 -15.56 2.21 13.68
N ASN A 132 -15.21 1.10 14.35
CA ASN A 132 -14.92 1.09 15.78
C ASN A 132 -13.45 1.43 16.07
N PRO A 133 -13.14 2.34 17.01
CA PRO A 133 -11.79 2.69 17.43
C PRO A 133 -10.89 1.51 17.85
N LYS A 134 -11.45 0.47 18.48
CA LYS A 134 -10.65 -0.71 18.89
C LYS A 134 -10.05 -1.44 17.69
N ASN A 135 -10.83 -1.58 16.63
CA ASN A 135 -10.42 -2.25 15.40
C ASN A 135 -9.46 -1.37 14.56
N ALA A 136 -9.47 -0.04 14.76
CA ALA A 136 -8.53 0.87 14.11
C ALA A 136 -7.07 0.66 14.57
N ARG A 137 -6.82 0.00 15.71
CA ARG A 137 -5.47 -0.37 16.15
C ARG A 137 -4.84 -1.41 15.22
N TYR A 138 -5.61 -2.39 14.76
CA TYR A 138 -5.11 -3.40 13.81
C TYR A 138 -4.62 -2.77 12.51
N ARG A 139 -5.31 -1.73 12.03
CA ARG A 139 -4.86 -0.92 10.87
C ARG A 139 -3.45 -0.36 11.10
N SER A 140 -3.18 0.18 12.29
CA SER A 140 -1.88 0.77 12.61
C SER A 140 -0.78 -0.28 12.73
N ILE A 141 -1.11 -1.45 13.28
CA ILE A 141 -0.18 -2.60 13.38
C ILE A 141 0.22 -3.07 11.98
N VAL A 142 -0.75 -3.38 11.11
CA VAL A 142 -0.44 -3.84 9.74
C VAL A 142 0.29 -2.75 8.96
N PHE A 143 -0.07 -1.47 9.16
CA PHE A 143 0.65 -0.36 8.56
C PHE A 143 2.13 -0.39 8.94
N THR A 144 2.41 -0.53 10.23
CA THR A 144 3.76 -0.51 10.80
C THR A 144 4.60 -1.69 10.31
N VAL A 145 4.03 -2.89 10.19
CA VAL A 145 4.72 -4.06 9.63
C VAL A 145 5.24 -3.77 8.22
N GLY A 146 4.44 -3.12 7.37
CA GLY A 146 4.88 -2.72 6.03
C GLY A 146 6.01 -1.68 6.04
N VAL A 147 5.93 -0.70 6.95
CA VAL A 147 7.00 0.31 7.13
C VAL A 147 8.30 -0.36 7.57
N LEU A 148 8.23 -1.29 8.53
CA LEU A 148 9.40 -2.04 8.99
C LEU A 148 10.04 -2.88 7.87
N ALA A 149 9.26 -3.41 6.93
CA ALA A 149 9.81 -4.09 5.75
C ALA A 149 10.61 -3.14 4.85
N CYS A 150 10.13 -1.90 4.65
CA CYS A 150 10.87 -0.86 3.93
C CYS A 150 12.16 -0.46 4.66
N THR A 151 12.04 -0.18 5.96
CA THR A 151 13.19 0.15 6.82
C THR A 151 14.24 -0.97 6.83
N THR A 152 13.81 -2.24 6.79
CA THR A 152 14.71 -3.39 6.68
C THR A 152 15.54 -3.34 5.39
N LEU A 153 14.93 -2.99 4.25
CA LEU A 153 15.66 -2.84 2.99
C LEU A 153 16.68 -1.71 3.07
N ILE A 154 16.29 -0.55 3.60
CA ILE A 154 17.18 0.61 3.77
C ILE A 154 18.37 0.27 4.66
N ILE A 155 18.15 -0.29 5.85
CA ILE A 155 19.23 -0.63 6.78
C ILE A 155 20.18 -1.65 6.15
N LYS A 156 19.65 -2.69 5.50
CA LYS A 156 20.49 -3.70 4.83
C LYS A 156 21.28 -3.11 3.67
N ALA A 157 20.68 -2.21 2.89
CA ALA A 157 21.37 -1.51 1.81
C ALA A 157 22.48 -0.60 2.35
N ALA A 158 22.19 0.20 3.37
CA ALA A 158 23.15 1.08 4.03
C ALA A 158 24.35 0.31 4.58
N ASN A 159 24.12 -0.79 5.30
CA ASN A 159 25.20 -1.63 5.85
C ASN A 159 26.07 -2.28 4.76
N LYS A 160 25.51 -2.54 3.57
CA LYS A 160 26.26 -3.11 2.46
C LYS A 160 27.05 -2.04 1.68
N LEU A 161 26.52 -0.83 1.60
CA LEU A 161 27.16 0.28 0.92
C LEU A 161 28.18 1.01 1.80
N SER A 162 28.10 0.92 3.12
CA SER A 162 29.05 1.59 4.04
C SER A 162 30.50 1.11 3.90
N SER A 163 30.73 -0.08 3.33
CA SER A 163 32.07 -0.59 3.05
C SER A 163 32.59 -0.20 1.65
N VAL A 164 31.80 0.51 0.85
CA VAL A 164 32.19 0.92 -0.51
C VAL A 164 32.97 2.23 -0.42
N PRO A 165 34.22 2.29 -0.89
CA PRO A 165 34.95 3.55 -0.99
C PRO A 165 34.28 4.43 -2.05
N TRP A 166 33.92 5.65 -1.64
CA TRP A 166 33.38 6.73 -2.47
C TRP A 166 34.45 7.72 -2.92
#